data_AF-A0A352XXI1-F1
#
_entry.id   AF-A0A352XXI1-F1
#
_cell.length_a   1.000
_cell.length_b   1.000
_cell.length_c   1.000
_cell.angle_alpha   90.00
_cell.angle_beta   90.00
_cell.angle_gamma   90.00
#
_symmetry.space_group_name_H-M   'P 1'
#
loop_
_entity.id
_entity.type
_entity.pdbx_description
1 polymer ?
#
loop_
_entity_poly.entity_id
_entity_poly.type
_entity_poly.pdbx_seq_one_letter_code
_entity_poly.pdbx_strand_id
1 'polypeptide(L)'
;IDPDYLARRRALINPARAQPSFAPGNFTGDTVYLCAADKEGNVVSLIQSNYMGFGSGVVVDDTGIVLQNRGAYFSLDPTAANALAPAKRTLHTLIPSIALRNGRP
;
A
#
# COMPACT_ATOMS: atom_id res chain seq x y z
N ILE A 1 1.08 18.17 0.89
CA ILE A 1 -0.39 18.04 1.06
C ILE A 1 -0.92 19.43 1.37
N ASP A 2 -2.00 19.86 0.72
CA ASP A 2 -2.58 21.20 0.85
C ASP A 2 -3.10 21.46 2.29
N PRO A 3 -2.58 22.49 3.01
CA PRO A 3 -3.01 22.81 4.37
C PRO A 3 -4.48 23.19 4.52
N ASP A 4 -5.06 23.89 3.54
CA ASP A 4 -6.46 24.32 3.57
C ASP A 4 -7.39 23.13 3.34
N TYR A 5 -6.98 22.19 2.48
CA TYR A 5 -7.66 20.90 2.37
C TYR A 5 -7.63 20.14 3.70
N LEU A 6 -6.48 20.06 4.37
CA LEU A 6 -6.35 19.40 5.67
C LEU A 6 -7.23 20.06 6.74
N ALA A 7 -7.27 21.39 6.79
CA ALA A 7 -8.13 22.14 7.71
C ALA A 7 -9.62 21.83 7.47
N ARG A 8 -10.07 21.83 6.21
CA ARG A 8 -11.44 21.45 5.82
C ARG A 8 -11.79 20.02 6.23
N ARG A 9 -10.87 19.06 6.04
CA ARG A 9 -11.07 17.67 6.45
C ARG A 9 -11.12 17.51 7.97
N ARG A 10 -10.26 18.23 8.71
CA ARG A 10 -10.24 18.23 10.18
C ARG A 10 -11.56 18.73 10.77
N ALA A 11 -12.16 19.76 10.17
CA ALA A 11 -13.45 20.30 10.62
C ALA A 11 -14.61 19.28 10.57
N LEU A 12 -14.46 18.18 9.81
CA LEU A 12 -15.45 17.09 9.77
C LEU A 12 -15.35 16.13 10.96
N ILE A 13 -14.28 16.20 11.75
CA ILE A 13 -14.04 15.32 12.90
C ILE A 13 -14.72 15.92 14.13
N ASN A 14 -15.72 15.22 14.67
CA ASN A 14 -16.34 15.57 15.95
C ASN A 14 -15.78 14.66 17.06
N PRO A 15 -14.99 15.20 18.02
CA PRO A 15 -14.39 14.38 19.08
C PRO A 15 -15.40 13.77 20.06
N ALA A 16 -16.63 14.30 20.11
CA ALA A 16 -17.71 13.80 20.95
C ALA A 16 -18.65 12.82 20.23
N ARG A 17 -18.38 12.49 18.95
CA ARG A 17 -19.28 11.65 18.14
C ARG A 17 -18.52 10.73 17.20
N ALA A 18 -18.55 9.44 17.48
CA ALA A 18 -18.11 8.40 16.55
C ALA A 18 -19.03 8.35 15.31
N GLN A 19 -18.51 7.89 14.17
CA GLN A 19 -19.36 7.58 13.01
C GLN A 19 -20.29 6.41 13.34
N PRO A 20 -21.57 6.46 12.91
CA PRO A 20 -22.57 5.46 13.26
C PRO A 20 -22.31 4.08 12.65
N SER A 21 -21.68 4.02 11.47
CA SER A 21 -21.16 2.77 10.89
C SER A 21 -20.10 3.07 9.84
N PHE A 22 -19.23 2.09 9.59
CA PHE A 22 -18.34 2.03 8.44
C PHE A 22 -18.45 0.62 7.87
N ALA A 23 -18.40 0.49 6.53
CA ALA A 23 -18.25 -0.83 5.94
C ALA A 23 -16.91 -1.42 6.44
N PRO A 24 -16.87 -2.68 6.91
CA PRO A 24 -15.60 -3.30 7.24
C PRO A 24 -14.70 -3.24 6.00
N GLY A 25 -13.49 -2.73 6.17
CA GLY A 25 -12.53 -2.74 5.07
C GLY A 25 -12.25 -4.19 4.71
N ASN A 26 -12.48 -4.56 3.45
CA ASN A 26 -12.20 -5.91 2.96
C ASN A 26 -10.71 -6.00 2.60
N PHE A 27 -9.86 -5.96 3.62
CA PHE A 27 -8.42 -5.99 3.46
C PHE A 27 -7.97 -7.43 3.30
N THR A 28 -7.86 -7.86 2.05
CA THR A 28 -7.19 -9.11 1.70
C THR A 28 -5.81 -8.76 1.16
N GLY A 29 -4.77 -9.37 1.72
CA GLY A 29 -3.41 -9.13 1.30
C GLY A 29 -2.39 -9.56 2.35
N ASP A 30 -1.32 -10.18 1.89
CA ASP A 30 -0.17 -10.59 2.71
C ASP A 30 1.08 -9.88 2.20
N THR A 31 1.95 -9.48 3.11
CA THR A 31 3.11 -8.66 2.79
C THR A 31 4.23 -8.98 3.76
N VAL A 32 5.46 -9.04 3.25
CA VAL A 32 6.66 -9.09 4.10
C VAL A 32 7.27 -7.70 4.12
N TYR A 33 7.50 -7.22 5.32
CA TYR A 33 8.31 -6.04 5.59
C TYR A 33 9.66 -6.48 6.16
N LEU A 34 10.72 -5.80 5.73
CA LEU A 34 12.07 -5.98 6.23
C LEU A 34 12.69 -4.61 6.49
N CYS A 35 13.41 -4.49 7.60
CA CYS A 35 14.33 -3.39 7.81
C CYS A 35 15.72 -3.89 8.20
N ALA A 36 16.73 -3.12 7.80
CA ALA A 36 18.11 -3.35 8.16
C ALA A 36 18.81 -2.00 8.37
N ALA A 37 19.80 -1.98 9.27
CA ALA A 37 20.67 -0.84 9.47
C ALA A 37 22.10 -1.34 9.73
N ASP A 38 23.10 -0.55 9.35
CA ASP A 38 24.51 -0.89 9.59
C ASP A 38 25.27 0.20 10.37
N LYS A 39 26.52 -0.12 10.72
CA LYS A 39 27.41 0.78 11.48
C LYS A 39 27.86 2.02 10.71
N GLU A 40 27.69 2.02 9.39
CA GLU A 40 28.07 3.14 8.50
C GLU A 40 26.93 4.14 8.36
N GLY A 41 25.75 3.84 8.93
CA GLY A 41 24.58 4.70 8.93
C GLY A 41 23.63 4.43 7.77
N ASN A 42 23.81 3.33 7.02
CA ASN A 42 22.84 2.93 6.02
C ASN A 42 21.59 2.38 6.71
N VAL A 43 20.41 2.74 6.21
CA VAL A 43 19.12 2.25 6.69
C VAL A 43 18.28 1.83 5.48
N VAL A 44 17.74 0.60 5.53
CA VAL A 44 16.85 0.05 4.51
C VAL A 44 15.47 -0.16 5.14
N SER A 45 14.44 0.43 4.53
CA SER A 45 13.03 0.08 4.76
C SER A 45 12.53 -0.56 3.47
N LEU A 46 12.38 -1.88 3.47
CA LEU A 46 12.02 -2.67 2.30
C LEU A 46 10.69 -3.37 2.56
N ILE A 47 9.82 -3.36 1.55
CA ILE A 47 8.55 -4.06 1.62
C ILE A 47 8.29 -4.74 0.28
N GLN A 48 7.87 -6.01 0.32
CA GLN A 48 7.54 -6.79 -0.87
C GLN A 48 6.31 -7.68 -0.63
N SER A 49 5.57 -7.95 -1.68
CA SER A 49 4.30 -8.68 -1.57
C SER A 49 3.87 -9.23 -2.93
N ASN A 50 3.32 -10.44 -2.93
CA ASN A 50 2.58 -11.02 -4.05
C ASN A 50 1.14 -10.54 -4.16
N TYR A 51 0.78 -9.50 -3.39
CA TYR A 51 -0.55 -8.99 -3.07
C TYR A 51 -1.33 -9.87 -2.10
N MET A 52 -2.00 -10.94 -2.55
CA MET A 52 -2.76 -11.83 -1.66
C MET A 52 -2.04 -13.16 -1.47
N GLY A 53 -1.54 -13.50 -0.27
CA GLY A 53 -0.88 -14.78 0.02
C GLY A 53 0.16 -15.21 -1.01
N PHE A 54 -0.03 -16.40 -1.61
CA PHE A 54 0.75 -16.93 -2.73
C PHE A 54 0.47 -16.22 -4.08
N GLY A 55 -0.07 -15.00 -4.07
CA GLY A 55 -0.39 -14.26 -5.28
C GLY A 55 -1.48 -14.92 -6.12
N SER A 56 -1.17 -15.19 -7.39
CA SER A 56 -2.12 -15.79 -8.33
C SER A 56 -2.30 -17.30 -8.14
N GLY A 57 -1.43 -17.95 -7.37
CA GLY A 57 -1.32 -19.41 -7.32
C GLY A 57 -0.62 -20.02 -8.55
N VAL A 58 -0.23 -19.20 -9.54
CA VAL A 58 0.55 -19.64 -10.70
C VAL A 58 2.02 -19.66 -10.34
N VAL A 59 2.65 -20.82 -10.45
CA VAL A 59 4.09 -21.02 -10.29
C VAL A 59 4.69 -21.28 -11.67
N VAL A 60 5.76 -20.57 -12.02
CA VAL A 60 6.49 -20.84 -13.26
C VAL A 60 7.19 -22.20 -13.13
N ASP A 61 6.91 -23.10 -14.07
CA ASP A 61 7.39 -24.48 -14.08
C ASP A 61 8.89 -24.59 -13.74
N ASP A 62 9.23 -25.53 -12.85
CA ASP A 62 10.59 -25.84 -12.39
C ASP A 62 11.41 -24.68 -11.77
N THR A 63 10.81 -23.51 -11.53
CA THR A 63 11.55 -22.34 -10.97
C THR A 63 11.23 -22.04 -9.51
N GLY A 64 10.05 -22.45 -9.02
CA GLY A 64 9.52 -22.00 -7.73
C GLY A 64 9.11 -20.53 -7.68
N ILE A 65 9.12 -19.81 -8.82
CA ILE A 65 8.69 -18.41 -8.90
C ILE A 65 7.17 -18.35 -8.95
N VAL A 66 6.57 -17.82 -7.89
CA VAL A 66 5.14 -17.59 -7.78
C VAL A 66 4.79 -16.21 -8.36
N LEU A 67 3.85 -16.15 -9.30
CA LEU A 67 3.41 -14.90 -9.93
C LEU A 67 2.42 -14.14 -9.04
N GLN A 68 2.68 -12.86 -8.80
CA GLN A 68 1.79 -11.99 -8.03
C GLN A 68 0.41 -11.81 -8.70
N ASN A 69 -0.63 -11.56 -7.90
CA ASN A 69 -1.97 -11.19 -8.41
C ASN A 69 -2.26 -9.68 -8.25
N ARG A 70 -1.24 -8.83 -8.15
CA ARG A 70 -1.37 -7.38 -7.92
C ARG A 70 -2.34 -6.66 -8.88
N GLY A 71 -2.47 -7.13 -10.12
CA GLY A 71 -3.40 -6.58 -11.09
C GLY A 71 -4.87 -6.61 -10.64
N ALA A 72 -5.24 -7.48 -9.70
CA ALA A 72 -6.58 -7.54 -9.12
C ALA A 72 -6.99 -6.25 -8.37
N TYR A 73 -6.04 -5.35 -8.09
CA TYR A 73 -6.34 -4.07 -7.44
C TYR A 73 -6.80 -2.97 -8.40
N PHE A 74 -6.71 -3.19 -9.72
CA PHE A 74 -7.31 -2.28 -10.69
C PHE A 74 -8.83 -2.25 -10.55
N SER A 75 -9.41 -1.07 -10.79
CA SER A 75 -10.83 -0.93 -11.06
C SER A 75 -11.13 -1.32 -12.50
N LEU A 76 -12.29 -1.93 -12.73
CA LEU A 76 -12.84 -2.16 -14.06
C LEU A 76 -13.79 -1.03 -14.50
N ASP A 77 -14.10 -0.09 -13.61
CA ASP A 77 -14.78 1.15 -13.98
C ASP A 77 -13.79 2.04 -14.76
N PRO A 78 -14.04 2.33 -16.04
CA PRO A 78 -13.14 3.11 -16.88
C PRO A 78 -13.01 4.57 -16.43
N THR A 79 -13.94 5.08 -15.61
CA THR A 79 -13.90 6.45 -15.07
C THR A 79 -13.09 6.56 -13.79
N ALA A 80 -12.75 5.44 -13.15
CA ALA A 80 -11.98 5.44 -11.93
C ALA A 80 -10.52 5.84 -12.16
N ALA A 81 -9.93 6.60 -11.23
CA ALA A 81 -8.52 6.95 -11.29
C ALA A 81 -7.60 5.71 -11.38
N ASN A 82 -8.00 4.61 -10.71
CA ASN A 82 -7.32 3.32 -10.78
C ASN A 82 -7.90 2.36 -11.82
N ALA A 83 -8.46 2.86 -12.93
CA ALA A 83 -8.90 2.01 -14.05
C ALA A 83 -7.73 1.21 -14.65
N LEU A 84 -7.99 -0.04 -15.06
CA LEU A 84 -7.07 -0.91 -15.78
C LEU A 84 -6.65 -0.29 -17.13
N ALA A 85 -5.34 -0.29 -17.42
CA ALA A 85 -4.80 0.16 -18.70
C ALA A 85 -3.49 -0.57 -19.04
N PRO A 86 -3.14 -0.73 -20.33
CA PRO A 86 -1.90 -1.38 -20.75
C PRO A 86 -0.68 -0.62 -20.20
N ALA A 87 0.31 -1.37 -19.71
CA ALA A 87 1.55 -0.87 -19.09
C ALA A 87 1.37 0.09 -17.89
N LYS A 88 0.14 0.34 -17.42
CA LYS A 88 -0.13 1.10 -16.20
C LYS A 88 0.22 0.22 -14.99
N ARG A 89 0.75 0.83 -13.93
CA ARG A 89 0.85 0.22 -12.60
C ARG A 89 -0.39 0.58 -11.81
N THR A 90 -1.04 -0.40 -11.19
CA THR A 90 -2.17 -0.14 -10.29
C THR A 90 -1.71 0.70 -9.10
N LEU A 91 -2.66 1.35 -8.42
CA LEU A 91 -2.49 1.76 -7.03
C LEU A 91 -1.84 0.62 -6.23
N HIS A 92 -0.91 0.96 -5.35
CA HIS A 92 -0.24 0.00 -4.48
C HIS A 92 -0.58 0.27 -3.02
N THR A 93 -0.70 -0.81 -2.25
CA THR A 93 -0.88 -0.77 -0.79
C THR A 93 0.44 -0.71 -0.04
N LEU A 94 1.57 -0.92 -0.73
CA LEU A 94 2.90 -1.01 -0.13
C LEU A 94 3.46 0.38 0.17
N ILE A 95 3.84 0.59 1.43
CA ILE A 95 4.30 1.89 1.94
C ILE A 95 5.52 1.70 2.87
N PRO A 96 6.73 1.44 2.33
CA PRO A 96 7.93 1.50 3.15
C PRO A 96 8.15 2.96 3.59
N SER A 97 8.60 3.17 4.83
CA SER A 97 8.69 4.52 5.41
C SER A 97 9.90 4.62 6.33
N ILE A 98 10.59 5.75 6.26
CA ILE A 98 11.68 6.14 7.16
C ILE A 98 11.28 7.48 7.78
N ALA A 99 11.24 7.53 9.11
CA ALA A 99 11.07 8.79 9.84
C ALA A 99 12.43 9.46 10.00
N LEU A 100 12.47 10.79 9.89
CA LEU A 100 13.70 11.56 10.08
C LEU A 100 13.51 12.57 11.23
N ARG A 101 14.55 12.79 12.02
CA ARG A 101 14.66 13.88 12.99
C ARG A 101 15.90 14.70 12.69
N ASN A 102 15.73 16.01 12.49
CA ASN A 102 16.82 16.94 12.16
C ASN A 102 17.68 16.44 10.96
N GLY A 103 17.02 15.88 9.94
CA GLY A 103 17.67 15.36 8.73
C GLY A 103 18.38 14.02 8.90
N ARG A 104 18.22 13.33 10.04
CA ARG A 104 18.79 11.99 10.28
C ARG A 104 17.69 10.96 10.47
N PRO A 105 17.81 9.75 9.89
CA PRO A 105 16.95 8.64 10.25
C PRO A 105 17.05 8.28 11.74
#